data_AF-A0A0D4DCU3-F1
#
_entry.id   AF-A0A0D4DCU3-F1
#
_cell.length_a   1.000
_cell.length_b   1.000
_cell.length_c   1.000
_cell.angle_alpha   90.00
_cell.angle_beta   90.00
_cell.angle_gamma   90.00
#
_symmetry.space_group_name_H-M   'P 1'
#
loop_
_entity.id
_entity.type
_entity.pdbx_description
1 polymer ?
#
loop_
_entity_poly.entity_id
_entity_poly.type
_entity_poly.pdbx_seq_one_letter_code
_entity_poly.pdbx_strand_id
1 'polypeptide(L)'
;MGKANPLVGPLAARLRLEAAMALKRYNKAECHADRLRQRKHELYGQARALLQEWVDRQAAKAPASELDAVAARYRIIVEQRCSLLRQLVDAERDLLAAFERAQAVLRKLGFGRAR
;
A
#
# COMPACT_ATOMS: atom_id res chain seq x y z
N MET A 1 7.80 49.98 13.43
CA MET A 1 7.11 49.22 12.37
C MET A 1 7.63 47.79 12.35
N GLY A 2 6.96 46.85 13.03
CA GLY A 2 7.28 45.42 12.94
C GLY A 2 6.30 44.75 11.99
N LYS A 3 6.75 44.27 10.82
CA LYS A 3 5.93 43.40 9.97
C LYS A 3 5.71 42.11 10.75
N ALA A 4 4.51 41.92 11.30
CA ALA A 4 4.11 40.66 11.91
C ALA A 4 4.37 39.55 10.89
N ASN A 5 5.19 38.57 11.27
CA ASN A 5 5.51 37.45 10.41
C ASN A 5 4.17 36.76 10.05
N PRO A 6 3.75 36.69 8.78
CA PRO A 6 2.43 36.17 8.38
C PRO A 6 2.21 34.72 8.80
N LEU A 7 3.28 34.08 9.26
CA LEU A 7 3.35 32.77 9.85
C LEU A 7 2.92 32.72 11.34
N VAL A 8 2.71 33.83 12.05
CA VAL A 8 2.49 33.84 13.51
C VAL A 8 1.05 34.24 13.89
N GLY A 9 0.13 34.25 12.92
CA GLY A 9 -1.31 34.44 13.18
C GLY A 9 -2.05 33.15 13.54
N PRO A 10 -3.18 33.20 14.27
CA PRO A 10 -4.00 32.03 14.62
C PRO A 10 -4.44 31.20 13.39
N LEU A 11 -4.68 31.88 12.28
CA LEU A 11 -5.06 31.28 11.00
C LEU A 11 -3.91 30.46 10.38
N ALA A 12 -2.66 30.91 10.55
CA ALA A 12 -1.47 30.17 10.13
C ALA A 12 -1.22 28.95 11.04
N ALA A 13 -1.49 29.05 12.35
CA ALA A 13 -1.39 27.90 13.26
C ALA A 13 -2.42 26.80 12.93
N ARG A 14 -3.66 27.18 12.64
CA ARG A 14 -4.71 26.23 12.23
C ARG A 14 -4.37 25.49 10.94
N LEU A 15 -3.88 26.21 9.92
CA LEU A 15 -3.47 25.60 8.65
C LEU A 15 -2.27 24.66 8.80
N ARG A 16 -1.31 24.97 9.69
CA ARG A 16 -0.21 24.04 10.01
C ARG A 16 -0.69 22.76 10.67
N LEU A 17 -1.63 22.87 11.61
CA LEU A 17 -2.21 21.68 12.24
C LEU A 17 -2.98 20.83 11.22
N GLU A 18 -3.76 21.46 10.35
CA GLU A 18 -4.45 20.79 9.22
C GLU A 18 -3.43 20.05 8.34
N ALA A 19 -2.31 20.70 8.00
CA ALA A 19 -1.26 20.10 7.18
C ALA A 19 -0.59 18.91 7.88
N ALA A 20 -0.24 19.06 9.16
CA ALA A 20 0.36 17.98 9.94
C ALA A 20 -0.57 16.76 10.04
N MET A 21 -1.88 16.98 10.25
CA MET A 21 -2.86 15.89 10.27
C MET A 21 -3.03 15.23 8.91
N ALA A 22 -3.06 16.01 7.83
CA ALA A 22 -3.17 15.49 6.47
C ALA A 22 -1.95 14.65 6.09
N LEU A 23 -0.74 15.13 6.38
CA LEU A 23 0.51 14.38 6.17
C LEU A 23 0.58 13.11 7.02
N LYS A 24 0.18 13.17 8.29
CA LYS A 24 0.11 11.98 9.15
C LYS A 24 -0.84 10.92 8.58
N ARG A 25 -1.99 11.34 8.04
CA ARG A 25 -2.95 10.43 7.39
C ARG A 25 -2.39 9.84 6.09
N TYR A 26 -1.72 10.65 5.27
CA TYR A 26 -1.01 10.18 4.09
C TYR A 26 0.03 9.11 4.44
N ASN A 27 0.95 9.39 5.37
CA ASN A 27 1.99 8.44 5.78
C ASN A 27 1.39 7.13 6.31
N LYS A 28 0.27 7.20 7.04
CA LYS A 28 -0.42 5.99 7.52
C LYS A 28 -1.00 5.17 6.36
N ALA A 29 -1.60 5.82 5.37
CA ALA A 29 -2.15 5.16 4.19
C ALA A 29 -1.02 4.53 3.34
N GLU A 30 0.09 5.24 3.16
CA GLU A 30 1.27 4.78 2.43
C GLU A 30 1.86 3.52 3.08
N CYS A 31 2.12 3.57 4.39
CA CYS A 31 2.61 2.41 5.15
C CYS A 31 1.64 1.22 5.12
N HIS A 32 0.33 1.48 5.06
CA HIS A 32 -0.64 0.39 4.91
C HIS A 32 -0.57 -0.25 3.51
N ALA A 33 -0.58 0.56 2.46
CA ALA A 33 -0.47 0.09 1.08
C ALA A 33 0.85 -0.69 0.87
N ASP A 34 1.98 -0.18 1.38
CA ASP A 34 3.29 -0.84 1.28
C ASP A 34 3.31 -2.21 1.95
N ARG A 35 2.69 -2.36 3.12
CA ARG A 35 2.58 -3.67 3.78
C ARG A 35 1.78 -4.66 2.92
N LEU A 36 0.72 -4.21 2.25
CA LEU A 36 -0.06 -5.07 1.35
C LEU A 36 0.72 -5.40 0.08
N ARG A 37 1.48 -4.46 -0.50
CA ARG A 37 2.38 -4.70 -1.64
C ARG A 37 3.47 -5.73 -1.29
N GLN A 38 4.07 -5.61 -0.11
CA GLN A 38 5.05 -6.57 0.39
C GLN A 38 4.44 -7.95 0.57
N ARG A 39 3.27 -8.04 1.22
CA ARG A 39 2.56 -9.32 1.38
C ARG A 39 2.20 -9.97 0.04
N LYS A 40 1.85 -9.15 -0.96
CA LYS A 40 1.57 -9.62 -2.32
C LYS A 40 2.82 -10.25 -2.92
N HIS A 41 3.98 -9.61 -2.78
CA HIS A 41 5.25 -10.14 -3.25
C HIS A 41 5.62 -11.47 -2.58
N GLU A 42 5.43 -11.58 -1.27
CA GLU A 42 5.64 -12.84 -0.53
C GLU A 42 4.77 -13.99 -1.07
N LEU A 43 3.47 -13.73 -1.28
CA LEU A 43 2.56 -14.73 -1.84
C LEU A 43 2.94 -15.14 -3.27
N TYR A 44 3.49 -14.21 -4.08
CA TYR A 44 4.05 -14.57 -5.39
C TYR A 44 5.25 -15.48 -5.28
N GLY A 45 6.15 -15.22 -4.33
CA GLY A 45 7.29 -16.10 -4.04
C GLY A 45 6.85 -17.50 -3.63
N GLN A 46 5.88 -17.60 -2.70
CA GLN A 46 5.31 -18.88 -2.26
C GLN A 46 4.61 -19.63 -3.41
N ALA A 47 3.82 -18.93 -4.22
CA ALA A 47 3.17 -19.51 -5.38
C ALA A 47 4.18 -20.08 -6.38
N ARG A 48 5.26 -19.35 -6.65
CA ARG A 48 6.33 -19.79 -7.55
C ARG A 48 7.06 -21.02 -7.02
N ALA A 49 7.35 -21.06 -5.71
CA ALA A 49 7.97 -22.21 -5.08
C ALA A 49 7.08 -23.47 -5.19
N LEU A 50 5.77 -23.35 -4.97
CA LEU A 50 4.82 -24.45 -5.12
C LEU A 50 4.73 -24.93 -6.58
N LEU A 51 4.77 -24.03 -7.56
CA LEU A 51 4.79 -24.40 -8.97
C LEU A 51 6.08 -25.16 -9.33
N GLN A 52 7.22 -24.72 -8.82
CA GLN A 52 8.49 -25.42 -9.01
C GLN A 52 8.44 -26.81 -8.36
N GLU A 53 7.95 -26.91 -7.13
CA GLU A 53 7.77 -28.17 -6.42
C GLU A 53 6.85 -29.13 -7.19
N TRP A 54 5.79 -28.62 -7.82
CA TRP A 54 4.91 -29.41 -8.66
C TRP A 54 5.65 -29.97 -9.89
N VAL A 55 6.43 -29.13 -10.58
CA VAL A 55 7.25 -29.54 -11.73
C VAL A 55 8.28 -30.59 -11.33
N ASP A 56 8.98 -30.39 -10.21
CA ASP A 56 10.01 -31.30 -9.70
C ASP A 56 9.41 -32.67 -9.35
N ARG A 57 8.24 -32.68 -8.69
CA ARG A 57 7.51 -33.92 -8.38
C ARG A 57 7.02 -34.63 -9.64
N GLN A 58 6.56 -33.87 -10.63
CA GLN A 58 6.13 -34.45 -11.90
C GLN A 58 7.31 -35.11 -12.63
N ALA A 59 8.48 -34.45 -12.64
CA ALA A 59 9.71 -34.99 -13.21
C ALA A 59 10.18 -36.26 -12.48
N ALA A 60 10.00 -36.32 -11.16
CA ALA A 60 10.26 -37.49 -10.33
C ALA A 60 9.19 -38.60 -10.46
N LYS A 61 8.17 -38.42 -11.31
CA LYS A 61 7.03 -39.34 -11.48
C LYS A 61 6.31 -39.62 -10.16
N ALA A 62 6.19 -38.62 -9.31
CA ALA A 62 5.45 -38.70 -8.05
C ALA A 62 3.99 -39.14 -8.29
N PRO A 63 3.38 -39.85 -7.34
CA PRO A 63 1.99 -40.27 -7.45
C PRO A 63 1.05 -39.06 -7.55
N ALA A 64 -0.08 -39.25 -8.21
CA ALA A 64 -1.08 -38.19 -8.43
C ALA A 64 -1.53 -37.52 -7.13
N SER A 65 -1.65 -38.28 -6.03
CA SER A 65 -2.01 -37.76 -4.71
C SER A 65 -1.04 -36.70 -4.18
N GLU A 66 0.27 -36.83 -4.46
CA GLU A 66 1.26 -35.84 -4.08
C GLU A 66 1.18 -34.58 -4.94
N LEU A 67 0.94 -34.74 -6.24
CA LEU A 67 0.72 -33.62 -7.16
C LEU A 67 -0.55 -32.84 -6.78
N ASP A 68 -1.61 -33.55 -6.41
CA ASP A 68 -2.88 -32.97 -5.94
C ASP A 68 -2.69 -32.21 -4.62
N ALA A 69 -1.86 -32.72 -3.70
CA ALA A 69 -1.53 -32.01 -2.46
C ALA A 69 -0.79 -30.69 -2.73
N VAL A 70 0.12 -30.65 -3.72
CA VAL A 70 0.75 -29.39 -4.15
C VAL A 70 -0.27 -28.44 -4.78
N ALA A 71 -1.12 -28.96 -5.67
CA ALA A 71 -2.16 -28.17 -6.33
C ALA A 71 -3.16 -27.56 -5.33
N ALA A 72 -3.54 -28.31 -4.29
CA ALA A 72 -4.40 -27.82 -3.21
C ALA A 72 -3.74 -26.66 -2.44
N ARG A 73 -2.47 -26.80 -2.06
CA ARG A 73 -1.71 -25.70 -1.41
C ARG A 73 -1.60 -24.49 -2.34
N TYR A 74 -1.40 -24.69 -3.63
CA TYR A 74 -1.34 -23.60 -4.61
C TYR A 74 -2.68 -22.86 -4.71
N ARG A 75 -3.82 -23.57 -4.72
CA ARG A 75 -5.16 -22.95 -4.73
C ARG A 75 -5.38 -22.04 -3.52
N ILE A 76 -4.96 -22.47 -2.32
CA ILE A 76 -5.04 -21.64 -1.11
C ILE A 76 -4.28 -20.32 -1.30
N ILE A 77 -3.06 -20.37 -1.87
CA ILE A 77 -2.29 -19.15 -2.16
C ILE A 77 -3.01 -18.25 -3.18
N VAL A 78 -3.65 -18.81 -4.20
CA VAL A 78 -4.44 -18.05 -5.18
C VAL A 78 -5.63 -17.35 -4.51
N GLU A 79 -6.36 -18.04 -3.63
CA GLU A 79 -7.48 -17.45 -2.88
C GLU A 79 -7.03 -16.29 -1.98
N GLN A 80 -5.91 -16.48 -1.26
CA GLN A 80 -5.29 -15.44 -0.46
C GLN A 80 -4.89 -14.24 -1.31
N ARG A 81 -4.32 -14.47 -2.51
CA ARG A 81 -3.97 -13.40 -3.46
C ARG A 81 -5.20 -12.64 -3.94
N CYS A 82 -6.30 -13.32 -4.25
CA CYS A 82 -7.55 -12.66 -4.65
C CYS A 82 -8.12 -11.77 -3.55
N SER A 83 -8.09 -12.23 -2.29
CA SER A 83 -8.48 -11.42 -1.14
C SER A 83 -7.57 -10.20 -0.97
N LEU A 84 -6.25 -10.41 -1.04
CA LEU A 84 -5.26 -9.35 -0.89
C LEU A 84 -5.33 -8.29 -1.99
N LEU A 85 -5.62 -8.67 -3.24
CA LEU A 85 -5.76 -7.73 -4.34
C LEU A 85 -6.93 -6.76 -4.11
N ARG A 86 -8.05 -7.23 -3.56
CA ARG A 86 -9.17 -6.36 -3.19
C ARG A 86 -8.75 -5.35 -2.12
N GLN A 87 -8.09 -5.83 -1.06
CA GLN A 87 -7.57 -4.95 0.01
C GLN A 87 -6.56 -3.92 -0.53
N LEU A 88 -5.70 -4.34 -1.46
CA LEU A 88 -4.73 -3.44 -2.07
C LEU A 88 -5.42 -2.35 -2.89
N VAL A 89 -6.42 -2.69 -3.71
CA VAL A 89 -7.19 -1.68 -4.47
C VAL A 89 -7.82 -0.64 -3.55
N ASP A 90 -8.43 -1.07 -2.44
CA ASP A 90 -9.00 -0.15 -1.46
C ASP A 90 -7.92 0.73 -0.81
N ALA A 91 -6.79 0.15 -0.43
CA ALA A 91 -5.68 0.88 0.20
C ALA A 91 -5.02 1.90 -0.76
N GLU A 92 -4.89 1.57 -2.05
CA GLU A 92 -4.36 2.49 -3.08
C GLU A 92 -5.33 3.66 -3.31
N ARG A 93 -6.63 3.41 -3.30
CA ARG A 93 -7.65 4.47 -3.39
C ARG A 93 -7.57 5.40 -2.17
N ASP A 94 -7.43 4.84 -0.98
CA ASP A 94 -7.31 5.62 0.25
C ASP A 94 -6.00 6.44 0.28
N LEU A 95 -4.90 5.86 -0.22
CA LEU A 95 -3.62 6.54 -0.39
C LEU A 95 -3.75 7.73 -1.34
N LEU A 96 -4.38 7.56 -2.50
CA LEU A 96 -4.62 8.64 -3.45
C LEU A 96 -5.46 9.77 -2.82
N ALA A 97 -6.56 9.42 -2.15
CA ALA A 97 -7.40 10.40 -1.49
C ALA A 97 -6.70 11.12 -0.32
N ALA A 98 -5.75 10.47 0.35
CA ALA A 98 -4.93 11.09 1.39
C ALA A 98 -3.86 12.02 0.79
N PHE A 99 -3.25 11.61 -0.33
CA PHE A 99 -2.29 12.41 -1.08
C PHE A 99 -2.91 13.70 -1.59
N GLU A 100 -4.06 13.62 -2.27
CA GLU A 100 -4.77 14.79 -2.79
C GLU A 100 -5.13 15.77 -1.68
N ARG A 101 -5.59 15.25 -0.53
CA ARG A 101 -5.86 16.07 0.67
C ARG A 101 -4.60 16.73 1.20
N ALA A 102 -3.50 16.00 1.35
CA ALA A 102 -2.23 16.57 1.79
C ALA A 102 -1.75 17.67 0.84
N GLN A 103 -1.82 17.42 -0.48
CA GLN A 103 -1.44 18.39 -1.51
C GLN A 103 -2.31 19.66 -1.46
N ALA A 104 -3.62 19.51 -1.30
CA ALA A 104 -4.55 20.64 -1.19
C ALA A 104 -4.21 21.54 0.02
N VAL A 105 -3.93 20.95 1.18
CA VAL A 105 -3.58 21.72 2.39
C VAL A 105 -2.20 22.36 2.26
N LEU A 106 -1.22 21.69 1.67
CA LEU A 106 0.10 22.26 1.40
C LEU A 106 0.03 23.46 0.44
N ARG A 107 -0.83 23.41 -0.60
CA ARG A 107 -1.07 24.56 -1.50
C ARG A 107 -1.66 25.77 -0.77
N LYS A 108 -2.53 25.56 0.22
CA LYS A 108 -3.06 26.64 1.09
C LYS A 108 -1.93 27.31 1.89
N LEU A 109 -0.92 26.55 2.29
CA LEU A 109 0.28 27.05 2.97
C LEU A 109 1.33 27.68 2.03
N GLY A 110 1.07 27.71 0.72
CA GLY A 110 1.97 28.32 -0.27
C GLY A 110 3.02 27.37 -0.85
N PHE A 111 3.01 26.09 -0.48
CA PHE A 111 3.88 25.08 -1.10
C PHE A 111 3.35 24.69 -2.49
N GLY A 112 4.26 24.49 -3.46
CA GLY A 112 3.90 23.96 -4.78
C GLY A 112 3.15 24.93 -5.70
N ARG A 113 3.16 26.24 -5.42
CA ARG A 113 2.80 27.25 -6.42
C ARG A 113 3.99 27.43 -7.36
N ALA A 114 3.80 27.20 -8.66
CA ALA A 114 4.77 27.64 -9.66
C ALA A 114 4.98 29.16 -9.48
N ARG A 115 6.24 29.60 -9.43
CA ARG A 115 6.59 31.02 -9.46
C ARG A 115 6.35 31.58 -10.85
#